data_AF-A0A3M1N0X3-F1
#
_entry.id   AF-A0A3M1N0X3-F1
#
_cell.length_a   1.000
_cell.length_b   1.000
_cell.length_c   1.000
_cell.angle_alpha   90.00
_cell.angle_beta   90.00
_cell.angle_gamma   90.00
#
_symmetry.space_group_name_H-M   'P 1'
#
loop_
_entity.id
_entity.type
_entity.pdbx_description
1 polymer ?
#
loop_
_entity_poly.entity_id
_entity_poly.type
_entity_poly.pdbx_seq_one_letter_code
_entity_poly.pdbx_strand_id
1 'polypeptide(L)' 'MEKLPTYGGQALIEGVMMRGSNAVAMAMRAPDKQIVVQTEKLGGIYKSRITKIPFLRGLV' A
#
# COMPACT_ATOMS: atom_id res chain seq x y z
N MET A 1 -18.34 -11.28 14.98
CA MET A 1 -16.95 -10.86 15.23
C MET A 1 -16.53 -9.95 14.08
N GLU A 2 -16.34 -8.67 14.35
CA GLU A 2 -15.96 -7.69 13.32
C GLU A 2 -14.58 -8.06 12.76
N LYS A 3 -14.46 -8.16 11.43
CA LYS A 3 -13.23 -8.61 10.80
C LYS A 3 -12.25 -7.44 10.77
N LEU A 4 -11.11 -7.58 11.44
CA LEU A 4 -10.10 -6.53 11.44
C LEU A 4 -9.64 -6.21 10.00
N PRO A 5 -9.50 -4.92 9.64
CA PRO A 5 -8.99 -4.53 8.34
C PRO A 5 -7.58 -5.06 8.14
N THR A 6 -7.35 -5.69 6.99
CA THR A 6 -6.03 -6.22 6.64
C THR A 6 -5.11 -5.08 6.22
N TYR A 7 -4.00 -4.94 6.93
CA TYR A 7 -2.90 -4.04 6.59
C TYR A 7 -1.62 -4.85 6.38
N GLY A 8 -0.87 -4.50 5.35
CA GLY A 8 0.44 -5.10 5.05
C GLY A 8 1.50 -4.02 4.93
N GLY A 9 2.73 -4.35 5.33
CA GLY A 9 3.86 -3.44 5.26
C GLY A 9 4.94 -3.92 4.30
N GLN A 10 5.75 -2.99 3.78
CA GLN A 10 6.98 -3.28 3.04
C GLN A 10 8.08 -2.31 3.49
N ALA A 11 9.32 -2.80 3.49
CA ALA A 11 10.50 -1.97 3.75
C ALA A 11 10.86 -1.15 2.51
N LEU A 12 11.19 0.12 2.72
CA LEU A 12 11.82 1.00 1.73
C LEU A 12 13.27 1.26 2.17
N ILE A 13 14.13 1.72 1.26
CA ILE A 13 15.57 1.90 1.51
C ILE A 13 15.84 2.81 2.73
N GLU A 14 15.01 3.84 2.96
CA GLU A 14 15.09 4.72 4.13
C GLU A 14 13.70 5.02 4.72
N GLY A 15 12.84 4.00 4.74
CA GLY A 15 11.44 4.23 5.09
C GLY A 15 10.60 2.98 5.24
N VAL A 16 9.32 3.20 5.45
CA VAL A 16 8.30 2.16 5.56
C VAL A 16 7.12 2.50 4.66
N MET A 17 6.54 1.46 4.06
CA MET A 17 5.28 1.53 3.35
C MET A 17 4.25 0.68 4.08
N MET A 18 3.05 1.23 4.30
CA MET A 18 1.89 0.53 4.82
C MET A 18 0.75 0.59 3.80
N ARG A 19 0.23 -0.57 3.40
CA ARG A 19 -0.88 -0.71 2.46
C ARG A 19 -2.10 -1.26 3.17
N GLY A 20 -3.20 -0.52 3.11
CA GLY A 20 -4.53 -1.00 3.47
C GLY A 20 -5.35 -1.40 2.23
N SER A 21 -6.62 -1.72 2.45
CA SER A 21 -7.55 -2.04 1.36
C SER A 21 -7.88 -0.86 0.45
N ASN A 22 -7.74 0.38 0.94
CA ASN A 22 -8.21 1.58 0.26
C ASN A 22 -7.11 2.59 -0.10
N ALA A 23 -5.98 2.55 0.60
CA ALA A 23 -4.91 3.52 0.47
C ALA A 23 -3.56 2.87 0.80
N VAL A 24 -2.50 3.48 0.30
CA VAL A 24 -1.13 3.19 0.68
C VAL A 24 -0.50 4.47 1.25
N ALA A 25 0.23 4.32 2.35
CA ALA A 25 0.99 5.39 2.97
C ALA A 25 2.46 4.99 3.01
N MET A 26 3.35 5.93 2.69
CA MET A 26 4.79 5.75 2.68
C MET A 26 5.41 6.87 3.50
N ALA A 27 6.34 6.52 4.38
CA ALA A 27 7.15 7.49 5.11
C ALA A 27 8.61 7.19 4.79
N MET A 28 9.33 8.18 4.26
CA MET A 28 10.74 8.03 3.87
C MET A 28 11.54 9.28 4.21
N ARG A 29 12.83 9.08 4.47
CA ARG A 29 13.78 10.18 4.65
C ARG A 29 14.09 10.82 3.29
N ALA A 30 13.97 12.14 3.20
CA ALA A 30 14.44 12.93 2.06
C ALA A 30 15.93 13.27 2.20
N PRO A 31 16.63 13.64 1.11
CA PRO A 31 18.06 13.96 1.15
C PRO A 31 18.43 15.10 2.11
N ASP A 32 17.48 16.00 2.37
CA ASP A 32 17.59 17.10 3.34
C ASP A 32 17.35 16.66 4.80
N LYS A 33 17.27 15.34 5.03
CA LYS A 33 17.04 14.65 6.32
C LYS A 33 15.63 14.79 6.90
N GLN A 34 14.71 15.44 6.19
CA GLN A 34 13.31 15.50 6.61
C GLN A 34 12.60 14.17 6.39
N ILE A 35 11.52 13.91 7.14
CA ILE A 35 10.65 12.76 6.88
C ILE A 35 9.50 13.22 6.00
N VAL A 36 9.39 12.65 4.81
CA VAL A 36 8.31 12.91 3.87
C VAL A 36 7.30 11.76 3.98
N VAL A 37 6.04 12.12 4.20
CA VAL A 37 4.92 11.17 4.19
C VAL A 37 4.10 11.40 2.93
N GLN A 38 3.91 10.34 2.16
CA GLN A 38 3.07 10.34 0.97
C GLN A 38 1.92 9.35 1.15
N THR A 39 0.71 9.75 0.78
CA THR A 39 -0.47 8.89 0.86
C THR A 39 -1.19 8.90 -0.49
N GLU A 40 -1.40 7.72 -1.04
CA GLU A 40 -2.06 7.52 -2.32
C GLU A 40 -3.31 6.66 -2.16
N LYS A 41 -4.40 7.05 -2.83
CA LYS A 41 -5.64 6.26 -2.84
C LYS A 41 -5.50 5.12 -3.84
N LEU A 42 -5.83 3.90 -3.42
CA LEU A 42 -5.90 2.76 -4.32
C LEU A 42 -7.11 2.91 -5.24
N GLY A 43 -6.85 3.04 -6.54
CA GLY A 43 -7.86 3.14 -7.61
C GLY A 43 -8.65 1.85 -7.86
N GLY A 44 -9.62 1.92 -8.78
CA GLY A 44 -10.59 0.85 -9.03
C GLY A 44 -10.00 -0.50 -9.42
N ILE A 45 -8.87 -0.52 -10.14
CA ILE A 45 -8.19 -1.75 -10.56
C ILE A 45 -7.71 -2.55 -9.33
N TYR A 46 -7.11 -1.87 -8.35
CA TYR A 46 -6.62 -2.45 -7.09
C TYR A 46 -7.73 -2.85 -6.11
N LYS A 47 -8.96 -2.36 -6.32
CA LYS A 47 -10.15 -2.69 -5.53
C LYS A 47 -11.07 -3.72 -6.20
N SER A 48 -10.85 -4.00 -7.48
CA SER A 48 -11.74 -4.85 -8.28
C SER A 48 -11.62 -6.33 -7.88
N ARG A 49 -12.71 -7.09 -8.07
CA ARG A 49 -12.74 -8.56 -7.85
C ARG A 49 -11.74 -9.32 -8.73
N ILE A 50 -11.17 -8.67 -9.75
CA ILE A 50 -10.17 -9.24 -10.67
C ILE A 50 -8.89 -9.59 -9.91
N THR A 51 -8.53 -8.81 -8.87
CA THR A 51 -7.38 -9.09 -7.98
C THR A 51 -7.52 -10.40 -7.20
N LYS A 52 -8.73 -10.99 -7.13
CA LYS A 52 -8.99 -12.28 -6.46
C LYS A 52 -8.78 -13.48 -7.40
N ILE A 53 -8.55 -13.26 -8.69
CA ILE A 53 -8.35 -14.32 -9.66
C ILE A 53 -6.88 -14.77 -9.62
N PRO A 54 -6.59 -16.06 -9.36
CA PRO A 54 -5.23 -16.58 -9.20
C PRO A 54 -4.25 -16.35 -10.37
N PHE A 55 -4.74 -16.06 -11.58
CA PHE A 55 -3.89 -15.80 -12.75
C PHE A 55 -3.68 -14.31 -13.02
N LEU A 56 -4.55 -13.44 -12.50
CA LEU A 56 -4.48 -12.00 -12.73
C LEU A 56 -3.79 -11.24 -11.59
N ARG A 57 -3.60 -11.90 -10.43
CA ARG A 57 -2.93 -11.34 -9.24
C ARG A 57 -1.46 -10.90 -9.42
N GLY A 58 -0.80 -11.29 -10.52
CA GLY A 58 0.59 -10.90 -10.83
C GLY A 58 0.74 -9.88 -11.96
N LEU A 59 -0.38 -9.44 -12.57
CA LEU A 59 -0.39 -8.45 -13.66
C LEU A 59 -0.66 -7.02 -13.16
N VAL A 60 -1.00 -6.86 -11.87
CA VAL A 60 -1.42 -5.59 -11.23
C VAL A 60 -0.34 -5.04 -10.30
#